data_AF-A0A3M7TW72-F1
#
_entry.id   AF-A0A3M7TW72-F1
#
_cell.length_a   1.000
_cell.length_b   1.000
_cell.length_c   1.000
_cell.angle_alpha   90.00
_cell.angle_beta   90.00
_cell.angle_gamma   90.00
#
_symmetry.space_group_name_H-M   'P 1'
#
loop_
_entity.id
_entity.type
_entity.pdbx_description
1 polymer ?
#
loop_
_entity_poly.entity_id
_entity_poly.type
_entity_poly.pdbx_seq_one_letter_code
_entity_poly.pdbx_strand_id
1 'polypeptide(L)'
;MSYEVVGITVLWIFLYGYLIVASIDFGAGFFSYYSRITNKKHVVHNIIQRYLSPVWEVTNVFLVFFFVGIVGFFPDTAYYYGTALLIPGSIAIILLALRGSYYAFATYGAKDSHLYSFLYGATGLLIPASLTTVLTISEGGYLFVENGNVQLLYGELFTSAYSWGVVFLAIVSVLFISAAFLTYYASRAKDKPALEVVRKYALSWSLPTIITGIVVFFLLGKRNPEHFSNMMDLWWMFGISFVTFVGATVLIWKRRNYGTAFVLVMIQFFTAFFAYGAAHLPYLLYPYLTIYDGFTNEAMAIALIVAFIGGLLLLIPSLILLMRLFLFDAEYVEGKK
;
A
#
# COMPACT_ATOMS: atom_id res chain seq x y z
N MET A 1 -3.31 11.03 25.56
CA MET A 1 -2.30 10.54 24.60
C MET A 1 -1.33 11.67 24.36
N SER A 2 -0.02 11.42 24.38
CA SER A 2 0.96 12.45 24.00
C SER A 2 0.76 12.82 22.53
N TYR A 3 1.16 14.03 22.16
CA TYR A 3 1.02 14.51 20.78
C TYR A 3 1.79 13.63 19.79
N GLU A 4 2.87 12.98 20.22
CA GLU A 4 3.67 12.06 19.41
C GLU A 4 2.86 10.83 18.99
N VAL A 5 2.16 10.20 19.94
CA VAL A 5 1.32 9.02 19.70
C VAL A 5 0.17 9.37 18.76
N VAL A 6 -0.44 10.56 18.93
CA VAL A 6 -1.48 11.03 18.00
C VAL A 6 -0.90 11.26 16.61
N GLY A 7 0.25 11.94 16.51
CA GLY A 7 0.94 12.20 15.26
C GLY A 7 1.23 10.92 14.48
N ILE A 8 1.91 9.95 15.10
CA ILE A 8 2.25 8.68 14.45
C ILE A 8 1.00 7.87 14.08
N THR A 9 -0.04 7.88 14.92
CA THR A 9 -1.31 7.19 14.62
C THR A 9 -1.98 7.80 13.37
N VAL A 10 -2.02 9.13 13.28
CA VAL A 10 -2.56 9.82 12.10
C VAL A 10 -1.73 9.52 10.86
N LEU A 11 -0.39 9.58 10.95
CA LEU A 11 0.49 9.23 9.84
C LEU A 11 0.29 7.77 9.40
N TRP A 12 0.09 6.85 10.33
CA TRP A 12 -0.19 5.45 10.03
C TRP A 12 -1.53 5.27 9.31
N ILE A 13 -2.55 6.07 9.66
CA ILE A 13 -3.83 6.13 8.92
C ILE A 13 -3.59 6.63 7.49
N PHE A 14 -2.75 7.65 7.29
CA PHE A 14 -2.38 8.12 5.94
C PHE A 14 -1.66 7.04 5.13
N LEU A 15 -0.72 6.32 5.75
CA LEU A 15 0.00 5.23 5.11
C LEU A 15 -0.93 4.05 4.77
N TYR A 16 -1.91 3.75 5.63
CA TYR A 16 -2.96 2.78 5.31
C TYR A 16 -3.86 3.23 4.15
N GLY A 17 -4.27 4.51 4.14
CA GLY A 17 -5.01 5.11 3.03
C GLY A 17 -4.23 5.01 1.72
N TYR A 18 -2.94 5.33 1.75
CA TYR A 18 -2.01 5.09 0.66
C TYR A 18 -2.02 3.62 0.24
N LEU A 19 -1.85 2.68 1.17
CA LEU A 19 -1.80 1.24 0.89
C LEU A 19 -3.03 0.79 0.11
N ILE A 20 -4.24 1.18 0.52
CA ILE A 20 -5.48 0.77 -0.18
C ILE A 20 -5.56 1.36 -1.59
N VAL A 21 -5.41 2.68 -1.72
CA VAL A 21 -5.58 3.38 -3.01
C VAL A 21 -4.45 2.99 -3.97
N ALA A 22 -3.21 2.92 -3.48
CA ALA A 22 -2.04 2.52 -4.24
C ALA A 22 -2.12 1.05 -4.65
N SER A 23 -2.63 0.17 -3.80
CA SER A 23 -2.85 -1.23 -4.19
C SER A 23 -3.80 -1.33 -5.38
N ILE A 24 -4.90 -0.59 -5.38
CA ILE A 24 -5.87 -0.55 -6.48
C ILE A 24 -5.19 -0.06 -7.77
N ASP A 25 -4.45 1.05 -7.72
CA ASP A 25 -3.77 1.62 -8.88
C ASP A 25 -2.65 0.69 -9.43
N PHE A 26 -1.75 0.26 -8.55
CA PHE A 26 -0.61 -0.58 -8.88
C PHE A 26 -1.04 -1.94 -9.43
N GLY A 27 -2.01 -2.58 -8.79
CA GLY A 27 -2.56 -3.84 -9.24
C GLY A 27 -3.38 -3.72 -10.53
N ALA A 28 -4.13 -2.63 -10.72
CA ALA A 28 -4.79 -2.36 -12.00
C ALA A 28 -3.78 -2.28 -13.15
N GLY A 29 -2.59 -1.71 -12.92
CA GLY A 29 -1.54 -1.67 -13.92
C GLY A 29 -0.92 -3.01 -14.25
N PHE A 30 -0.66 -3.84 -13.23
CA PHE A 30 -0.21 -5.20 -13.44
C PHE A 30 -1.25 -6.05 -14.18
N PHE A 31 -2.52 -6.03 -13.75
CA PHE A 31 -3.58 -6.81 -14.39
C PHE A 31 -3.91 -6.33 -15.81
N SER A 32 -3.77 -5.04 -16.09
CA SER A 32 -3.86 -4.50 -17.45
C SER A 32 -2.80 -5.13 -18.36
N TYR A 33 -1.54 -5.14 -17.93
CA TYR A 33 -0.45 -5.77 -18.68
C TYR A 33 -0.64 -7.28 -18.83
N TYR A 34 -0.99 -7.98 -17.75
CA TYR A 34 -1.23 -9.42 -17.77
C TYR A 34 -2.41 -9.82 -18.66
N SER A 35 -3.50 -9.04 -18.66
CA SER A 35 -4.65 -9.25 -19.54
C SER A 35 -4.30 -9.03 -21.01
N ARG A 36 -3.36 -8.13 -21.32
CA ARG A 36 -2.84 -7.91 -22.67
C ARG A 36 -2.01 -9.10 -23.15
N ILE A 37 -1.13 -9.65 -22.32
CA ILE A 37 -0.35 -10.86 -22.65
C ILE A 37 -1.25 -12.07 -22.86
N THR A 38 -2.26 -12.25 -22.01
CA THR A 38 -3.20 -13.38 -22.10
C THR A 38 -4.31 -13.20 -23.14
N ASN A 39 -4.19 -12.17 -24.00
CA ASN A 39 -5.13 -11.82 -25.07
C ASN A 39 -6.58 -11.58 -24.60
N LYS A 40 -6.74 -11.19 -23.34
CA LYS A 40 -8.02 -10.81 -22.69
C LYS A 40 -8.22 -9.30 -22.62
N LYS A 41 -7.41 -8.52 -23.37
CA LYS A 41 -7.43 -7.05 -23.38
C LYS A 41 -8.85 -6.53 -23.56
N HIS A 42 -9.60 -7.04 -24.55
CA HIS A 42 -10.96 -6.57 -24.87
C HIS A 42 -11.96 -6.69 -23.71
N VAL A 43 -11.72 -7.59 -22.75
CA VAL A 43 -12.64 -7.89 -21.64
C VAL A 43 -12.38 -7.02 -20.43
N VAL A 44 -11.13 -6.65 -20.15
CA VAL A 44 -10.75 -5.98 -18.88
C VAL A 44 -10.25 -4.54 -19.08
N HIS A 45 -9.84 -4.19 -20.29
CA HIS A 45 -9.18 -2.91 -20.59
C HIS A 45 -10.10 -1.69 -20.40
N ASN A 46 -11.37 -1.78 -20.81
CA ASN A 46 -12.32 -0.66 -20.67
C ASN A 46 -12.65 -0.35 -19.21
N ILE A 47 -12.68 -1.38 -18.35
CA ILE A 47 -12.91 -1.25 -16.91
C ILE A 47 -11.68 -0.64 -16.24
N ILE A 48 -10.48 -1.09 -16.61
CA ILE A 48 -9.23 -0.64 -15.99
C ILE A 48 -8.91 0.82 -16.39
N GLN A 49 -8.96 1.17 -17.68
CA GLN A 49 -8.54 2.50 -18.15
C GLN A 49 -9.46 3.64 -17.70
N ARG A 50 -10.78 3.41 -17.53
CA ARG A 50 -11.74 4.44 -17.10
C ARG A 50 -11.50 4.97 -15.67
N TYR A 51 -10.68 4.27 -14.87
CA TYR A 51 -10.48 4.55 -13.45
C TYR A 51 -9.04 5.00 -13.10
N LEU A 52 -8.13 4.88 -14.06
CA LEU A 52 -6.69 4.79 -13.79
C LEU A 52 -6.04 6.13 -13.42
N SER A 53 -6.44 7.23 -14.06
CA SER A 53 -5.78 8.54 -13.88
C SER A 53 -6.15 9.24 -12.56
N PRO A 54 -7.45 9.35 -12.17
CA PRO A 54 -7.81 10.10 -10.96
C PRO A 54 -7.28 9.45 -9.68
N VAL A 55 -7.20 8.12 -9.65
CA VAL A 55 -6.74 7.37 -8.47
C VAL A 55 -5.25 7.59 -8.23
N TRP A 56 -4.44 7.60 -9.29
CA TRP A 56 -3.01 7.85 -9.17
C TRP A 56 -2.71 9.21 -8.53
N GLU A 57 -3.44 10.26 -8.92
CA GLU A 57 -3.30 11.58 -8.31
C GLU A 57 -3.56 11.53 -6.80
N VAL A 58 -4.62 10.84 -6.37
CA VAL A 58 -4.96 10.68 -4.95
C VAL A 58 -3.89 9.90 -4.19
N THR A 59 -3.29 8.85 -4.79
CA THR A 59 -2.21 8.08 -4.12
C THR A 59 -1.03 8.95 -3.74
N ASN A 60 -0.62 9.86 -4.63
CA ASN A 60 0.52 10.74 -4.38
C ASN A 60 0.22 11.71 -3.24
N VAL A 61 -1.02 12.18 -3.09
CA VAL A 61 -1.40 13.05 -1.98
C VAL A 61 -1.21 12.32 -0.64
N PHE A 62 -1.67 11.07 -0.51
CA PHE A 62 -1.43 10.30 0.72
C PHE A 62 0.06 10.09 1.00
N LEU A 63 0.84 9.74 -0.02
CA LEU A 63 2.28 9.48 0.12
C LEU A 63 3.04 10.74 0.56
N VAL A 64 2.77 11.89 -0.09
CA VAL A 64 3.43 13.15 0.22
C VAL A 64 3.00 13.67 1.59
N PHE A 65 1.71 13.57 1.95
CA PHE A 65 1.25 13.95 3.29
C PHE A 65 1.92 13.11 4.38
N PHE A 66 2.03 11.80 4.18
CA PHE A 66 2.77 10.92 5.09
C PHE A 66 4.24 11.34 5.21
N PHE A 67 4.93 11.54 4.08
CA PHE A 67 6.35 11.90 4.07
C PHE A 67 6.64 13.26 4.70
N VAL A 68 5.86 14.29 4.38
CA VAL A 68 6.01 15.62 4.98
C VAL A 68 5.66 15.57 6.47
N GLY A 69 4.67 14.75 6.83
CA GLY A 69 4.23 14.57 8.20
C GLY A 69 5.24 13.90 9.10
N ILE A 70 5.83 12.79 8.68
CA ILE A 70 6.79 12.07 9.49
C ILE A 70 8.02 12.93 9.80
N VAL A 71 8.51 13.69 8.81
CA VAL A 71 9.61 14.65 9.01
C VAL A 71 9.18 15.83 9.88
N GLY A 72 7.93 16.27 9.74
CA GLY A 72 7.36 17.36 10.53
C GLY A 72 7.18 17.02 12.01
N PHE A 73 6.77 15.80 12.36
CA PHE A 73 6.63 15.37 13.75
C PHE A 73 7.94 14.85 14.35
N PHE A 74 8.76 14.18 13.53
CA PHE A 74 9.97 13.47 13.93
C PHE A 74 11.14 13.85 13.01
N PRO A 75 11.75 15.04 13.15
CA PRO A 75 12.82 15.52 12.28
C PRO A 75 14.03 14.59 12.20
N ASP A 76 14.34 13.86 13.29
CA ASP A 76 15.44 12.91 13.30
C ASP A 76 15.22 11.75 12.32
N THR A 77 13.96 11.42 11.98
CA THR A 77 13.67 10.46 10.90
C THR A 77 14.26 10.92 9.57
N ALA A 78 14.27 12.22 9.28
CA ALA A 78 14.88 12.75 8.06
C ALA A 78 16.40 12.54 8.03
N TYR A 79 17.06 12.58 9.19
CA TYR A 79 18.50 12.33 9.28
C TYR A 79 18.85 10.86 9.05
N TYR A 80 18.18 9.94 9.76
CA TYR A 80 18.46 8.50 9.65
C TYR A 80 17.90 7.90 8.36
N TYR A 81 16.62 8.11 8.05
CA TYR A 81 16.03 7.57 6.83
C TYR A 81 16.48 8.31 5.58
N GLY A 82 16.73 9.62 5.65
CA GLY A 82 17.17 10.39 4.49
C GLY A 82 18.53 9.93 3.97
N THR A 83 19.45 9.56 4.86
CA THR A 83 20.76 9.01 4.50
C THR A 83 20.68 7.54 4.08
N ALA A 84 19.88 6.73 4.78
CA ALA A 84 19.71 5.31 4.48
C ALA A 84 18.98 5.04 3.15
N LEU A 85 18.00 5.87 2.80
CA LEU A 85 17.08 5.64 1.68
C LEU A 85 17.52 6.33 0.38
N LEU A 86 18.75 6.83 0.27
CA LEU A 86 19.21 7.53 -0.94
C LEU A 86 19.00 6.69 -2.22
N ILE A 87 19.38 5.41 -2.20
CA ILE A 87 19.22 4.52 -3.36
C ILE A 87 17.78 4.01 -3.50
N PRO A 88 17.13 3.38 -2.50
CA PRO A 88 15.75 2.91 -2.65
C PRO A 88 14.76 4.03 -2.96
N GLY A 89 14.94 5.20 -2.34
CA GLY A 89 14.12 6.38 -2.55
C GLY A 89 14.27 6.97 -3.94
N SER A 90 15.49 7.08 -4.47
CA SER A 90 15.69 7.54 -5.85
C SER A 90 15.09 6.59 -6.88
N ILE A 91 15.22 5.27 -6.68
CA ILE A 91 14.54 4.27 -7.51
C ILE A 91 13.02 4.45 -7.45
N ALA A 92 12.44 4.61 -6.27
CA ALA A 92 11.00 4.84 -6.10
C ALA A 92 10.53 6.10 -6.86
N ILE A 93 11.27 7.20 -6.77
CA ILE A 93 10.96 8.45 -7.48
C ILE A 93 11.05 8.26 -9.01
N ILE A 94 12.08 7.57 -9.50
CA ILE A 94 12.22 7.27 -10.94
C ILE A 94 11.01 6.44 -11.42
N LEU A 95 10.61 5.41 -10.66
CA LEU A 95 9.46 4.58 -11.01
C LEU A 95 8.14 5.38 -10.99
N LEU A 96 7.97 6.28 -10.02
CA LEU A 96 6.82 7.19 -9.97
C LEU A 96 6.80 8.16 -11.16
N ALA A 97 7.96 8.69 -11.58
CA ALA A 97 8.08 9.56 -12.75
C ALA A 97 7.76 8.80 -14.06
N LEU A 98 8.24 7.57 -14.21
CA LEU A 98 7.90 6.69 -15.33
C LEU A 98 6.38 6.42 -15.38
N ARG A 99 5.75 6.27 -14.22
CA ARG A 99 4.31 6.03 -14.11
C ARG A 99 3.50 7.30 -14.44
N GLY A 100 3.86 8.45 -13.88
CA GLY A 100 3.19 9.73 -14.17
C GLY A 100 3.32 10.14 -15.63
N SER A 101 4.50 9.95 -16.22
CA SER A 101 4.71 10.19 -17.66
C SER A 101 3.85 9.26 -18.53
N TYR A 102 3.70 7.99 -18.16
CA TYR A 102 2.77 7.09 -18.85
C TYR A 102 1.32 7.59 -18.79
N TYR A 103 0.83 8.03 -17.64
CA TYR A 103 -0.53 8.57 -17.52
C TYR A 103 -0.75 9.79 -18.42
N ALA A 104 0.20 10.72 -18.43
CA ALA A 104 0.15 11.88 -19.32
C ALA A 104 0.16 11.45 -20.79
N PHE A 105 1.13 10.65 -21.23
CA PHE A 105 1.27 10.27 -22.65
C PHE A 105 0.18 9.32 -23.16
N ALA A 106 -0.36 8.45 -22.29
CA ALA A 106 -1.48 7.57 -22.63
C ALA A 106 -2.76 8.35 -22.89
N THR A 107 -2.93 9.51 -22.26
CA THR A 107 -4.10 10.39 -22.47
C THR A 107 -4.06 11.04 -23.86
N TYR A 108 -2.87 11.40 -24.37
CA TYR A 108 -2.71 12.19 -25.59
C TYR A 108 -2.31 11.42 -26.86
N GLY A 109 -2.17 10.08 -26.83
CA GLY A 109 -2.05 9.29 -28.08
C GLY A 109 -1.12 8.09 -28.06
N ALA A 110 -0.38 7.82 -26.98
CA ALA A 110 0.53 6.67 -26.90
C ALA A 110 -0.15 5.35 -26.44
N LYS A 111 -1.46 5.19 -26.68
CA LYS A 111 -2.30 4.13 -26.06
C LYS A 111 -1.88 2.69 -26.39
N ASP A 112 -1.19 2.45 -27.50
CA ASP A 112 -0.95 1.07 -27.99
C ASP A 112 0.51 0.58 -27.97
N SER A 113 1.47 1.36 -27.48
CA SER A 113 2.86 0.87 -27.38
C SER A 113 2.97 -0.31 -26.41
N HIS A 114 3.64 -1.38 -26.84
CA HIS A 114 3.94 -2.54 -26.00
C HIS A 114 4.89 -2.17 -24.85
N LEU A 115 5.85 -1.27 -25.12
CA LEU A 115 6.83 -0.78 -24.16
C LEU A 115 6.14 -0.08 -22.98
N TYR A 116 5.20 0.81 -23.27
CA TYR A 116 4.52 1.58 -22.24
C TYR A 116 3.61 0.72 -21.35
N SER A 117 2.91 -0.27 -21.91
CA SER A 117 2.15 -1.23 -21.08
C SER A 117 3.05 -2.12 -20.22
N PHE A 118 4.23 -2.52 -20.73
CA PHE A 118 5.21 -3.24 -19.93
C PHE A 118 5.75 -2.39 -18.78
N LEU A 119 6.16 -1.14 -19.05
CA LEU A 119 6.61 -0.20 -18.02
C LEU A 119 5.53 0.07 -16.98
N TYR A 120 4.28 0.16 -17.39
CA TYR A 120 3.16 0.35 -16.48
C TYR A 120 2.93 -0.87 -15.56
N GLY A 121 3.01 -2.09 -16.10
CA GLY A 121 2.96 -3.32 -15.30
C GLY A 121 4.17 -3.49 -14.37
N ALA A 122 5.37 -3.18 -14.88
CA ALA A 122 6.62 -3.30 -14.12
C ALA A 122 6.67 -2.30 -12.96
N THR A 123 6.37 -1.03 -13.21
CA THR A 123 6.32 0.00 -12.16
C THR A 123 5.27 -0.32 -11.10
N GLY A 124 4.13 -0.93 -11.48
CA GLY A 124 3.12 -1.39 -10.52
C GLY A 124 3.62 -2.43 -9.51
N LEU A 125 4.64 -3.23 -9.84
CA LEU A 125 5.23 -4.19 -8.91
C LEU A 125 6.49 -3.64 -8.22
N LEU A 126 7.29 -2.87 -8.95
CA LEU A 126 8.56 -2.35 -8.45
C LEU A 126 8.40 -1.22 -7.43
N ILE A 127 7.33 -0.40 -7.52
CA ILE A 127 7.08 0.67 -6.54
C ILE A 127 6.76 0.09 -5.14
N PRO A 128 5.84 -0.88 -4.99
CA PRO A 128 5.66 -1.57 -3.71
C PRO A 128 6.98 -2.16 -3.18
N ALA A 129 7.76 -2.82 -4.03
CA ALA A 129 9.04 -3.41 -3.63
C ALA A 129 10.02 -2.35 -3.10
N SER A 130 10.16 -1.21 -3.77
CA SER A 130 11.06 -0.14 -3.33
C SER A 130 10.59 0.52 -2.02
N LEU A 131 9.28 0.78 -1.87
CA LEU A 131 8.73 1.39 -0.66
C LEU A 131 8.80 0.48 0.56
N THR A 132 8.62 -0.83 0.37
CA THR A 132 8.69 -1.80 1.48
C THR A 132 10.08 -1.95 2.07
N THR A 133 11.12 -1.55 1.31
CA THR A 133 12.48 -1.47 1.83
C THR A 133 12.55 -0.53 3.04
N VAL A 134 11.75 0.53 3.07
CA VAL A 134 11.64 1.45 4.22
C VAL A 134 11.14 0.73 5.47
N LEU A 135 10.08 -0.08 5.32
CA LEU A 135 9.50 -0.88 6.41
C LEU A 135 10.45 -1.99 6.87
N THR A 136 11.24 -2.56 5.97
CA THR A 136 12.27 -3.53 6.36
C THR A 136 13.38 -2.86 7.17
N ILE A 137 13.83 -1.67 6.75
CA ILE A 137 14.90 -0.93 7.44
C ILE A 137 14.44 -0.45 8.82
N SER A 138 13.16 -0.11 9.01
CA SER A 138 12.61 0.32 10.32
C SER A 138 12.73 -0.73 11.42
N GLU A 139 12.85 -2.01 11.07
CA GLU A 139 13.08 -3.12 12.01
C GLU A 139 14.51 -3.18 12.57
N GLY A 140 15.42 -2.34 12.06
CA GLY A 140 16.80 -2.28 12.54
C GLY A 140 17.70 -3.40 12.00
N GLY A 141 18.98 -3.33 12.37
CA GLY A 141 20.00 -4.30 11.93
C GLY A 141 20.45 -4.16 10.47
N TYR A 142 20.00 -3.14 9.75
CA TYR A 142 20.44 -2.82 8.38
C TYR A 142 21.26 -1.53 8.31
N LEU A 143 21.51 -0.91 9.46
CA LEU A 143 22.20 0.36 9.58
C LEU A 143 23.42 0.19 10.48
N PHE A 144 24.56 0.65 9.97
CA PHE A 144 25.78 0.84 10.73
C PHE A 144 25.94 2.33 11.01
N VAL A 145 25.95 2.69 12.29
CA VAL A 145 26.10 4.08 12.75
C VAL A 145 27.46 4.19 13.41
N GLU A 146 28.41 4.85 12.75
CA GLU A 146 29.74 5.12 13.30
C GLU A 146 30.11 6.59 13.07
N ASN A 147 30.54 7.29 14.13
CA ASN A 147 30.98 8.69 14.09
C ASN A 147 29.99 9.67 13.43
N GLY A 148 28.68 9.49 13.64
CA GLY A 148 27.66 10.37 13.05
C GLY A 148 27.47 10.19 11.55
N ASN A 149 27.96 9.09 10.97
CA ASN A 149 27.62 8.66 9.62
C ASN A 149 26.72 7.42 9.69
N VAL A 150 25.51 7.55 9.14
CA VAL A 150 24.56 6.46 9.00
C VAL A 150 24.80 5.81 7.64
N GLN A 151 25.28 4.57 7.64
CA GLN A 151 25.49 3.79 6.43
C GLN A 151 24.55 2.60 6.37
N LEU A 152 23.91 2.39 5.23
CA LEU A 152 23.06 1.24 5.01
C LEU A 152 23.89 0.03 4.57
N LEU A 153 23.71 -1.09 5.28
CA LEU A 153 24.35 -2.37 5.00
C LEU A 153 23.60 -3.08 3.87
N TYR A 154 23.85 -2.66 2.62
CA TYR A 154 23.20 -3.22 1.43
C TYR A 154 23.34 -4.75 1.34
N GLY A 155 24.51 -5.28 1.71
CA GLY A 155 24.76 -6.72 1.72
C GLY A 155 23.80 -7.48 2.62
N GLU A 156 23.54 -6.99 3.83
CA GLU A 156 22.56 -7.60 4.75
C GLU A 156 21.12 -7.42 4.27
N LEU A 157 20.80 -6.26 3.69
CA LEU A 157 19.46 -5.98 3.19
C LEU A 157 19.06 -6.93 2.05
N PHE A 158 19.96 -7.17 1.08
CA PHE A 158 19.70 -8.02 -0.06
C PHE A 158 19.84 -9.53 0.23
N THR A 159 20.62 -9.91 1.25
CA THR A 159 20.75 -11.32 1.66
C THR A 159 19.72 -11.75 2.70
N SER A 160 19.01 -10.80 3.32
CA SER A 160 18.02 -11.10 4.35
C SER A 160 16.76 -11.74 3.77
N ALA A 161 16.42 -12.93 4.30
CA ALA A 161 15.16 -13.60 4.00
C ALA A 161 13.93 -12.79 4.43
N TYR A 162 14.04 -12.02 5.52
CA TYR A 162 12.96 -11.15 6.00
C TYR A 162 12.65 -10.03 5.01
N SER A 163 13.69 -9.34 4.50
CA SER A 163 13.57 -8.28 3.50
C SER A 163 12.80 -8.72 2.26
N TRP A 164 13.22 -9.84 1.67
CA TRP A 164 12.51 -10.43 0.52
C TRP A 164 11.12 -10.93 0.86
N GLY A 165 10.91 -11.43 2.08
CA GLY A 165 9.58 -11.80 2.59
C GLY A 165 8.62 -10.62 2.60
N VAL A 166 9.06 -9.47 3.10
CA VAL A 166 8.27 -8.23 3.18
C VAL A 166 7.98 -7.67 1.78
N VAL A 167 8.96 -7.69 0.87
CA VAL A 167 8.77 -7.33 -0.55
C VAL A 167 7.72 -8.25 -1.20
N PHE A 168 7.84 -9.56 -1.01
CA PHE A 168 6.90 -10.52 -1.57
C PHE A 168 5.51 -10.33 -0.98
N LEU A 169 5.40 -10.10 0.33
CA LEU A 169 4.14 -9.82 1.02
C LEU A 169 3.43 -8.62 0.42
N ALA A 170 4.16 -7.54 0.18
CA ALA A 170 3.58 -6.34 -0.40
C ALA A 170 3.08 -6.56 -1.83
N ILE A 171 3.86 -7.26 -2.66
CA ILE A 171 3.45 -7.59 -4.03
C ILE A 171 2.16 -8.42 -4.03
N VAL A 172 2.12 -9.53 -3.27
CA VAL A 172 0.94 -10.41 -3.24
C VAL A 172 -0.28 -9.69 -2.63
N SER A 173 -0.07 -8.85 -1.62
CA SER A 173 -1.12 -8.06 -0.98
C SER A 173 -1.70 -7.02 -1.95
N VAL A 174 -0.84 -6.29 -2.67
CA VAL A 174 -1.27 -5.33 -3.71
C VAL A 174 -2.12 -6.04 -4.76
N LEU A 175 -1.69 -7.21 -5.23
CA LEU A 175 -2.43 -8.00 -6.22
C LEU A 175 -3.76 -8.55 -5.67
N PHE A 176 -3.80 -8.95 -4.39
CA PHE A 176 -5.02 -9.42 -3.76
C PHE A 176 -6.04 -8.29 -3.52
N ILE A 177 -5.62 -7.16 -2.94
CA ILE A 177 -6.49 -6.00 -2.67
C ILE A 177 -7.06 -5.45 -3.97
N SER A 178 -6.21 -5.26 -5.00
CA SER A 178 -6.67 -4.80 -6.31
C SER A 178 -7.62 -5.78 -6.98
N ALA A 179 -7.34 -7.09 -6.94
CA ALA A 179 -8.25 -8.08 -7.53
C ALA A 179 -9.59 -8.13 -6.79
N ALA A 180 -9.61 -7.98 -5.47
CA ALA A 180 -10.84 -7.88 -4.68
C ALA A 180 -11.66 -6.63 -5.06
N PHE A 181 -11.01 -5.48 -5.19
CA PHE A 181 -11.65 -4.24 -5.65
C PHE A 181 -12.21 -4.37 -7.06
N LEU A 182 -11.41 -4.88 -8.00
CA LEU A 182 -11.84 -5.10 -9.39
C LEU A 182 -13.00 -6.11 -9.48
N THR A 183 -13.05 -7.11 -8.59
CA THR A 183 -14.17 -8.06 -8.51
C THR A 183 -15.45 -7.37 -8.05
N TYR A 184 -15.37 -6.54 -7.01
CA TYR A 184 -16.49 -5.70 -6.57
C TYR A 184 -16.99 -4.81 -7.71
N TYR A 185 -16.07 -4.14 -8.40
CA TYR A 185 -16.41 -3.21 -9.45
C TYR A 185 -17.01 -3.91 -10.69
N ALA A 186 -16.41 -5.01 -11.17
CA ALA A 186 -16.94 -5.77 -12.29
C ALA A 186 -18.35 -6.32 -12.02
N SER A 187 -18.63 -6.73 -10.77
CA SER A 187 -19.99 -7.13 -10.38
C SER A 187 -20.98 -5.98 -10.45
N ARG A 188 -20.54 -4.78 -10.08
CA ARG A 188 -21.36 -3.57 -10.12
C ARG A 188 -21.62 -3.11 -11.55
N ALA A 189 -20.64 -3.29 -12.43
CA ALA A 189 -20.74 -3.03 -13.86
C ALA A 189 -21.55 -4.06 -14.65
N LYS A 190 -21.99 -5.14 -14.00
CA LYS A 190 -22.69 -6.28 -14.63
C LYS A 190 -21.87 -6.94 -15.77
N ASP A 191 -20.56 -6.73 -15.81
CA ASP A 191 -19.66 -7.35 -16.78
C ASP A 191 -19.28 -8.77 -16.31
N LYS A 192 -20.11 -9.74 -16.70
CA LYS A 192 -19.92 -11.16 -16.31
C LYS A 192 -18.59 -11.73 -16.83
N PRO A 193 -18.18 -11.50 -18.09
CA PRO A 193 -16.87 -11.96 -18.59
C PRO A 193 -15.69 -11.43 -17.76
N ALA A 194 -15.65 -10.12 -17.47
CA ALA A 194 -14.58 -9.53 -16.67
C ALA A 194 -14.60 -10.04 -15.23
N LEU A 195 -15.79 -10.17 -14.63
CA LEU A 195 -15.99 -10.66 -13.26
C LEU A 195 -15.36 -12.05 -13.05
N GLU A 196 -15.57 -12.98 -13.98
CA GLU A 196 -15.00 -14.33 -13.88
C GLU A 196 -13.47 -14.34 -13.89
N VAL A 197 -12.85 -13.41 -14.64
CA VAL A 197 -11.39 -13.29 -14.74
C VAL A 197 -10.82 -12.71 -13.44
N VAL A 198 -11.33 -11.56 -13.00
CA VAL A 198 -10.80 -10.87 -11.80
C VAL A 198 -11.08 -11.64 -10.52
N ARG A 199 -12.21 -12.38 -10.46
CA ARG A 199 -12.50 -13.28 -9.33
C ARG A 199 -11.46 -14.39 -9.21
N LYS A 200 -11.06 -14.99 -10.34
CA LYS A 200 -10.00 -16.00 -10.34
C LYS A 200 -8.70 -15.40 -9.82
N TYR A 201 -8.34 -14.18 -10.25
CA TYR A 201 -7.16 -13.50 -9.71
C TYR A 201 -7.26 -13.27 -8.20
N ALA A 202 -8.40 -12.79 -7.69
CA ALA A 202 -8.59 -12.57 -6.26
C ALA A 202 -8.43 -13.86 -5.44
N LEU A 203 -9.03 -14.96 -5.88
CA LEU A 203 -8.89 -16.26 -5.21
C LEU A 203 -7.46 -16.81 -5.32
N SER A 204 -6.84 -16.70 -6.49
CA SER A 204 -5.46 -17.17 -6.69
C SER A 204 -4.44 -16.40 -5.85
N TRP A 205 -4.60 -15.08 -5.66
CA TRP A 205 -3.69 -14.26 -4.86
C TRP A 205 -4.01 -14.26 -3.35
N SER A 206 -5.21 -14.70 -2.96
CA SER A 206 -5.58 -14.84 -1.54
C SER A 206 -4.67 -15.80 -0.76
N LEU A 207 -4.36 -16.97 -1.35
CA LEU A 207 -3.53 -17.99 -0.72
C LEU A 207 -2.06 -17.55 -0.56
N PRO A 208 -1.36 -17.06 -1.61
CA PRO A 208 -0.03 -16.49 -1.45
C PRO A 208 0.01 -15.39 -0.39
N THR A 209 -0.99 -14.51 -0.35
CA THR A 209 -1.04 -13.42 0.63
C THR A 209 -1.00 -13.92 2.07
N ILE A 210 -1.86 -14.87 2.41
CA ILE A 210 -1.90 -15.36 3.79
C ILE A 210 -0.68 -16.22 4.14
N ILE A 211 -0.21 -17.04 3.19
CA ILE A 211 0.99 -17.88 3.39
C ILE A 211 2.21 -16.99 3.62
N THR A 212 2.41 -15.97 2.78
CA THR A 212 3.54 -15.05 2.92
C THR A 212 3.43 -14.22 4.20
N GLY A 213 2.22 -13.79 4.60
CA GLY A 213 2.02 -13.10 5.87
C GLY A 213 2.50 -13.93 7.05
N ILE A 214 2.14 -15.23 7.08
CA ILE A 214 2.60 -16.18 8.10
C ILE A 214 4.12 -16.36 8.05
N VAL A 215 4.71 -16.52 6.85
CA VAL A 215 6.16 -16.69 6.70
C VAL A 215 6.90 -15.45 7.21
N VAL A 216 6.46 -14.24 6.86
CA VAL A 216 7.08 -12.98 7.31
C VAL A 216 6.98 -12.83 8.82
N PHE A 217 5.84 -13.20 9.42
CA PHE A 217 5.66 -13.22 10.87
C PHE A 217 6.72 -14.09 11.58
N PHE A 218 6.96 -15.32 11.08
CA PHE A 218 8.01 -16.18 11.63
C PHE A 218 9.43 -15.69 11.36
N LEU A 219 9.68 -15.07 10.20
CA LEU A 219 10.98 -14.48 9.88
C LEU A 219 11.30 -13.29 10.79
N LEU A 220 10.29 -12.50 11.16
CA LEU A 220 10.45 -11.40 12.10
C LEU A 220 10.87 -11.92 13.48
N GLY A 221 10.26 -13.01 13.97
CA GLY A 221 10.64 -13.63 15.25
C GLY A 221 12.10 -14.05 15.35
N LYS A 222 12.75 -14.35 14.23
CA LYS A 222 14.20 -14.64 14.19
C LYS A 222 15.07 -13.38 14.16
N ARG A 223 14.55 -12.25 13.68
CA ARG A 223 15.30 -11.00 13.48
C ARG A 223 15.15 -10.04 14.66
N ASN A 224 13.91 -9.84 15.13
CA ASN A 224 13.59 -8.96 16.25
C ASN A 224 12.62 -9.66 17.22
N PRO A 225 13.17 -10.33 18.27
CA PRO A 225 12.35 -11.03 19.26
C PRO A 225 11.43 -10.11 20.07
N GLU A 226 11.83 -8.85 20.29
CA GLU A 226 11.04 -7.87 21.04
C GLU A 226 9.78 -7.48 20.26
N HIS A 227 9.94 -7.09 18.99
CA HIS A 227 8.79 -6.79 18.13
C HIS A 227 7.88 -8.02 17.96
N PHE A 228 8.45 -9.22 17.83
CA PHE A 228 7.66 -10.45 17.79
C PHE A 228 6.83 -10.68 19.06
N SER A 229 7.41 -10.41 20.24
CA SER A 229 6.67 -10.49 21.51
C SER A 229 5.50 -9.50 21.54
N ASN A 230 5.74 -8.25 21.14
CA ASN A 230 4.71 -7.21 21.08
C ASN A 230 3.58 -7.59 20.09
N MET A 231 3.92 -8.19 18.95
CA MET A 231 2.92 -8.69 18.01
C MET A 231 2.10 -9.85 18.58
N MET A 232 2.72 -10.69 19.41
CA MET A 232 2.04 -11.80 20.07
C MET A 232 1.04 -11.30 21.14
N ASP A 233 1.35 -10.20 21.83
CA ASP A 233 0.38 -9.55 22.73
C ASP A 233 -0.84 -9.00 21.97
N LEU A 234 -0.63 -8.58 20.72
CA LEU A 234 -1.68 -8.12 19.79
C LEU A 234 -2.26 -9.24 18.91
N TRP A 235 -2.11 -10.51 19.29
CA TRP A 235 -2.58 -11.67 18.51
C TRP A 235 -4.06 -11.58 18.10
N TRP A 236 -4.90 -10.97 18.95
CA TRP A 236 -6.34 -10.84 18.73
C TRP A 236 -6.65 -10.01 17.47
N MET A 237 -5.84 -9.00 17.15
CA MET A 237 -5.98 -8.19 15.93
C MET A 237 -5.66 -9.02 14.69
N PHE A 238 -4.61 -9.85 14.74
CA PHE A 238 -4.29 -10.79 13.67
C PHE A 238 -5.37 -11.88 13.53
N GLY A 239 -5.98 -12.30 14.63
CA GLY A 239 -7.14 -13.20 14.63
C GLY A 239 -8.34 -12.60 13.90
N ILE A 240 -8.68 -11.32 14.18
CA ILE A 240 -9.73 -10.60 13.44
C ILE A 240 -9.36 -10.47 11.96
N SER A 241 -8.10 -10.18 11.65
CA SER A 241 -7.62 -10.12 10.26
C SER A 241 -7.84 -11.45 9.54
N PHE A 242 -7.50 -12.57 10.19
CA PHE A 242 -7.70 -13.90 9.61
C PHE A 242 -9.18 -14.24 9.40
N VAL A 243 -10.05 -13.94 10.39
CA VAL A 243 -11.50 -14.20 10.28
C VAL A 243 -12.12 -13.38 9.15
N THR A 244 -11.75 -12.10 9.04
CA THR A 244 -12.24 -11.22 7.97
C THR A 244 -11.70 -11.62 6.60
N PHE A 245 -10.45 -12.07 6.50
CA PHE A 245 -9.88 -12.68 5.29
C PHE A 245 -10.68 -13.91 4.83
N VAL A 246 -10.97 -14.85 5.74
CA VAL A 246 -11.75 -16.05 5.43
C VAL A 246 -13.16 -15.65 5.00
N GLY A 247 -13.80 -14.72 5.71
CA GLY A 247 -15.11 -14.18 5.35
C GLY A 247 -15.13 -13.55 3.95
N ALA A 248 -14.15 -12.72 3.62
CA ALA A 248 -14.00 -12.11 2.30
C ALA A 248 -13.81 -13.17 1.20
N THR A 249 -12.90 -14.12 1.42
CA THR A 249 -12.59 -15.18 0.46
C THR A 249 -13.81 -16.09 0.21
N VAL A 250 -14.56 -16.43 1.26
CA VAL A 250 -15.79 -17.23 1.17
C VAL A 250 -16.88 -16.47 0.41
N LEU A 251 -17.05 -15.16 0.64
CA LEU A 251 -18.02 -14.35 -0.10
C LEU A 251 -17.68 -14.26 -1.60
N ILE A 252 -16.39 -14.04 -1.91
CA ILE A 252 -15.89 -14.03 -3.29
C ILE A 252 -16.13 -15.40 -3.94
N TRP A 253 -15.84 -16.49 -3.24
CA TRP A 253 -16.02 -17.85 -3.75
C TRP A 253 -17.50 -18.20 -3.97
N LYS A 254 -18.38 -17.88 -3.00
CA LYS A 254 -19.84 -18.10 -3.09
C LYS A 254 -20.55 -17.14 -4.04
N ARG A 255 -19.83 -16.20 -4.65
CA ARG A 255 -20.38 -15.20 -5.59
C ARG A 255 -21.46 -14.32 -4.97
N ARG A 256 -21.31 -13.96 -3.69
CA ARG A 256 -22.30 -13.16 -2.95
C ARG A 256 -21.69 -11.87 -2.44
N ASN A 257 -22.45 -10.77 -2.54
CA ASN A 257 -22.17 -9.47 -1.93
C ASN A 257 -20.70 -9.04 -1.99
N TYR A 258 -20.16 -8.88 -3.21
CA TYR A 258 -18.76 -8.49 -3.40
C TYR A 258 -18.37 -7.16 -2.73
N GLY A 259 -19.33 -6.26 -2.51
CA GLY A 259 -19.10 -5.03 -1.75
C GLY A 259 -18.74 -5.32 -0.28
N THR A 260 -19.48 -6.21 0.37
CA THR A 260 -19.16 -6.67 1.72
C THR A 260 -17.83 -7.42 1.74
N ALA A 261 -17.54 -8.22 0.71
CA ALA A 261 -16.24 -8.90 0.61
C ALA A 261 -15.07 -7.91 0.56
N PHE A 262 -15.19 -6.83 -0.23
CA PHE A 262 -14.15 -5.80 -0.30
C PHE A 262 -13.99 -5.03 1.02
N VAL A 263 -15.09 -4.71 1.71
CA VAL A 263 -15.03 -4.10 3.06
C VAL A 263 -14.31 -5.02 4.05
N LEU A 264 -14.58 -6.34 4.00
CA LEU A 264 -13.86 -7.30 4.84
C LEU A 264 -12.35 -7.36 4.50
N VAL A 265 -11.97 -7.25 3.23
CA VAL A 265 -10.55 -7.13 2.83
C VAL A 265 -9.94 -5.85 3.40
N MET A 266 -10.66 -4.72 3.35
CA MET A 266 -10.18 -3.48 3.97
C MET A 266 -9.96 -3.64 5.47
N ILE A 267 -10.92 -4.24 6.19
CA ILE A 267 -10.82 -4.50 7.63
C ILE A 267 -9.67 -5.48 7.94
N GLN A 268 -9.49 -6.52 7.12
CA GLN A 268 -8.38 -7.47 7.25
C GLN A 268 -7.03 -6.74 7.26
N PHE A 269 -6.78 -5.92 6.23
CA PHE A 269 -5.52 -5.19 6.13
C PHE A 269 -5.42 -4.07 7.16
N PHE A 270 -6.54 -3.44 7.54
CA PHE A 270 -6.55 -2.45 8.61
C PHE A 270 -6.07 -3.07 9.92
N THR A 271 -6.69 -4.18 10.33
CA THR A 271 -6.34 -4.85 11.60
C THR A 271 -4.92 -5.40 11.58
N ALA A 272 -4.48 -6.06 10.50
CA ALA A 272 -3.10 -6.56 10.40
C ALA A 272 -2.05 -5.44 10.36
N PHE A 273 -2.30 -4.38 9.58
CA PHE A 273 -1.36 -3.27 9.42
C PHE A 273 -1.25 -2.41 10.67
N PHE A 274 -2.36 -2.16 11.37
CA PHE A 274 -2.34 -1.47 12.65
C PHE A 274 -1.76 -2.32 13.77
N ALA A 275 -1.98 -3.64 13.78
CA ALA A 275 -1.32 -4.52 14.75
C ALA A 275 0.20 -4.54 14.56
N TYR A 276 0.66 -4.61 13.31
CA TYR A 276 2.08 -4.50 12.99
C TYR A 276 2.67 -3.14 13.42
N GLY A 277 2.02 -2.02 13.07
CA GLY A 277 2.49 -0.69 13.49
C GLY A 277 2.46 -0.48 15.01
N ALA A 278 1.41 -0.96 15.68
CA ALA A 278 1.28 -0.84 17.14
C ALA A 278 2.31 -1.70 17.89
N ALA A 279 2.69 -2.85 17.34
CA ALA A 279 3.73 -3.70 17.92
C ALA A 279 5.15 -3.13 17.75
N HIS A 280 5.35 -2.27 16.74
CA HIS A 280 6.62 -1.58 16.46
C HIS A 280 6.84 -0.37 17.39
N LEU A 281 5.77 0.23 17.92
CA LEU A 281 5.87 1.29 18.92
C LEU A 281 6.52 0.77 20.22
N PRO A 282 7.31 1.62 20.92
CA PRO A 282 7.49 3.06 20.73
C PRO A 282 8.60 3.45 19.75
N TYR A 283 9.18 2.49 19.01
CA TYR A 283 10.27 2.78 18.09
C TYR A 283 9.74 3.24 16.72
N LEU A 284 10.52 4.08 16.05
CA LEU A 284 10.37 4.40 14.63
C LEU A 284 11.48 3.73 13.81
N LEU A 285 12.65 3.53 14.41
CA LEU A 285 13.77 2.80 13.83
C LEU A 285 14.54 2.11 14.95
N TYR A 286 14.53 0.78 14.97
CA TYR A 286 15.27 0.04 16.00
C TYR A 286 16.79 0.13 15.82
N PRO A 287 17.58 0.34 16.90
CA PRO A 287 17.22 0.89 18.21
C PRO A 287 17.38 2.42 18.31
N TYR A 288 17.63 3.10 17.19
CA TYR A 288 18.16 4.47 17.14
C TYR A 288 17.12 5.58 17.29
N LEU A 289 15.84 5.33 16.97
CA LEU A 289 14.78 6.34 17.06
C LEU A 289 13.56 5.80 17.78
N THR A 290 13.17 6.48 18.86
CA THR A 290 11.85 6.35 19.47
C THR A 290 10.95 7.52 19.09
N ILE A 291 9.64 7.38 19.31
CA ILE A 291 8.67 8.48 19.14
C ILE A 291 8.90 9.65 20.13
N TYR A 292 9.67 9.43 21.19
CA TYR A 292 9.99 10.44 22.20
C TYR A 292 11.31 11.17 21.90
N ASP A 293 12.13 10.61 21.01
CA ASP A 293 13.40 11.22 20.60
C ASP A 293 13.15 12.27 19.53
N GLY A 294 13.65 13.48 19.76
CA GLY A 294 13.61 14.55 18.77
C GLY A 294 12.22 15.06 18.42
N PHE A 295 11.23 14.94 19.32
CA PHE A 295 9.89 15.48 19.06
C PHE A 295 9.93 17.01 18.88
N THR A 296 9.20 17.49 17.87
CA THR A 296 9.12 18.93 17.59
C THR A 296 8.42 19.72 18.70
N ASN A 297 8.58 21.04 18.67
CA ASN A 297 7.86 21.93 19.58
C ASN A 297 6.33 21.68 19.50
N GLU A 298 5.66 21.62 20.65
CA GLU A 298 4.22 21.38 20.78
C GLU A 298 3.37 22.26 19.85
N ALA A 299 3.74 23.52 19.65
CA ALA A 299 3.03 24.43 18.75
C ALA A 299 3.04 23.92 17.29
N MET A 300 4.17 23.39 16.83
CA MET A 300 4.30 22.79 15.50
C MET A 300 3.51 21.49 15.41
N ALA A 301 3.56 20.65 16.46
CA ALA A 301 2.79 19.42 16.51
C ALA A 301 1.28 19.68 16.39
N ILE A 302 0.74 20.66 17.12
CA ILE A 302 -0.67 21.04 17.03
C ILE A 302 -1.01 21.55 15.62
N ALA A 303 -0.16 22.41 15.05
CA ALA A 303 -0.37 22.94 13.70
C ALA A 303 -0.37 21.81 12.63
N LEU A 304 0.54 20.84 12.75
CA LEU A 304 0.55 19.65 11.90
C LEU A 304 -0.71 18.81 12.08
N ILE A 305 -1.14 18.53 13.31
CA ILE A 305 -2.38 17.78 13.57
C ILE A 305 -3.56 18.47 12.88
N VAL A 306 -3.70 19.79 13.00
CA VAL A 306 -4.76 20.56 12.32
C VAL A 306 -4.64 20.43 10.79
N ALA A 307 -3.43 20.55 10.24
CA ALA A 307 -3.19 20.39 8.81
C ALA A 307 -3.54 18.97 8.32
N PHE A 308 -3.23 17.92 9.09
CA PHE A 308 -3.57 16.54 8.78
C PHE A 308 -5.06 16.28 8.85
N ILE A 309 -5.75 16.81 9.86
CA ILE A 309 -7.21 16.75 9.94
C ILE A 309 -7.83 17.46 8.74
N GLY A 310 -7.35 18.65 8.39
CA GLY A 310 -7.77 19.37 7.18
C GLY A 310 -7.53 18.56 5.90
N GLY A 311 -6.38 17.91 5.79
CA GLY A 311 -6.03 17.00 4.70
C GLY A 311 -6.98 15.80 4.59
N LEU A 312 -7.27 15.12 5.71
CA LEU A 312 -8.23 14.01 5.74
C LEU A 312 -9.66 14.46 5.42
N LEU A 313 -10.07 15.64 5.92
CA LEU A 313 -11.36 16.24 5.61
C LEU A 313 -11.51 16.63 4.13
N LEU A 314 -10.42 16.74 3.38
CA LEU A 314 -10.45 16.94 1.93
C LEU A 314 -10.36 15.60 1.18
N LEU A 315 -9.44 14.73 1.60
CA LEU A 315 -9.15 13.45 0.96
C LEU A 315 -10.30 12.43 1.07
N ILE A 316 -10.91 12.31 2.25
CA ILE A 316 -12.00 11.34 2.45
C ILE A 316 -13.21 11.76 1.60
N PRO A 317 -13.68 13.03 1.64
CA PRO A 317 -14.76 13.45 0.76
C PRO A 317 -14.41 13.41 -0.71
N SER A 318 -13.16 13.72 -1.11
CA SER A 318 -12.76 13.62 -2.52
C SER A 318 -12.81 12.18 -3.02
N LEU A 319 -12.37 11.20 -2.22
CA LEU A 319 -12.54 9.78 -2.51
C LEU A 319 -14.01 9.37 -2.53
N ILE A 320 -14.82 9.81 -1.57
CA ILE A 320 -16.26 9.50 -1.55
C ILE A 320 -16.94 10.07 -2.80
N LEU A 321 -16.64 11.31 -3.19
CA LEU A 321 -17.17 11.95 -4.39
C LEU A 321 -16.66 11.27 -5.65
N LEU A 322 -15.36 10.91 -5.71
CA LEU A 322 -14.79 10.15 -6.82
C LEU A 322 -15.51 8.82 -6.99
N MET A 323 -15.67 8.08 -5.89
CA MET A 323 -16.42 6.84 -5.90
C MET A 323 -17.84 7.16 -6.35
N ARG A 324 -18.53 8.16 -5.80
CA ARG A 324 -19.93 8.46 -6.14
C ARG A 324 -20.13 8.84 -7.61
N LEU A 325 -19.24 9.65 -8.17
CA LEU A 325 -19.31 10.17 -9.54
C LEU A 325 -18.87 9.14 -10.57
N PHE A 326 -17.78 8.39 -10.31
CA PHE A 326 -17.19 7.47 -11.30
C PHE A 326 -17.56 5.99 -11.06
N LEU A 327 -17.92 5.60 -9.83
CA LEU A 327 -18.22 4.21 -9.47
C LEU A 327 -19.69 3.96 -9.11
N PHE A 328 -20.44 4.96 -8.63
CA PHE A 328 -21.86 4.79 -8.29
C PHE A 328 -22.82 5.27 -9.37
N ASP A 329 -22.36 6.01 -10.39
CA ASP A 329 -23.20 6.38 -11.54
C ASP A 329 -23.35 5.19 -12.51
N ALA A 330 -24.54 4.57 -12.51
CA ALA A 330 -24.83 3.39 -13.31
C ALA A 330 -24.67 3.66 -14.83
N GLU A 331 -24.86 4.90 -15.30
CA GLU A 331 -24.70 5.24 -16.72
C GLU A 331 -23.23 5.23 -17.17
N TYR A 332 -22.32 5.73 -16.31
CA TYR A 332 -20.88 5.74 -16.59
C TYR A 332 -20.27 4.33 -16.51
N VAL A 333 -20.70 3.54 -15.51
CA VAL A 333 -20.23 2.17 -15.30
C VAL A 333 -20.74 1.21 -16.40
N GLU A 334 -21.98 1.38 -16.88
CA GLU A 334 -22.51 0.63 -18.05
C GLU A 334 -21.97 1.15 -19.39
N GLY A 335 -21.17 2.23 -19.38
CA GLY A 335 -20.54 2.79 -20.57
C GLY A 335 -21.48 3.48 -21.55
N LYS A 336 -22.62 3.99 -21.07
CA LYS A 336 -23.61 4.73 -21.86
C LYS A 336 -23.25 6.21 -22.05
N LYS A 337 -22.16 6.70 -21.43
CA LYS A 337 -21.55 8.02 -21.66
C LYS A 337 -20.03 7.93 -21.75
#